data_AF-A0A1Y1WT53-F1
#
_entry.id   AF-A0A1Y1WT53-F1
#
_cell.length_a   1.000
_cell.length_b   1.000
_cell.length_c   1.000
_cell.angle_alpha   90.00
_cell.angle_beta   90.00
_cell.angle_gamma   90.00
#
_symmetry.space_group_name_H-M   'P 1'
#
loop_
_entity.id
_entity.type
_entity.pdbx_description
1 polymer ?
#
loop_
_entity_poly.entity_id
_entity_poly.type
_entity_poly.pdbx_seq_one_letter_code
_entity_poly.pdbx_strand_id
1 'polypeptide(L)'
;MNTNIPTGESIGGSTPNSSPYGNGGPTTITGGPFNGTIGGPPPVALADKNYIPNLTVEYSIFIFMFIYFVPTTILYFIYRNHIIIKYRQPKSVFAGAILSGVNSMLMPIFRISKIRCIVNTWIVSGMIFGFVIITFSRYIRTYYKSRLSIFKLKFTRKYGNSNNRSETSSMRINGALRKNDFSDNSLSSHKIIESNEIRRNSISMERSISKYSSFLKGSHTFSEMNSLENFDITDPILYFKKLNSIINQKITIYLIILPFIVLFIYFFIITIHYWSSMTIPCVNELRVISYPKLASNIIIVLSSFYLFYQAYYVQKWDKEIKIEYTVVVISDIFSTLLMQLIVHGVKNLTVLKYRVYAFQGFSLSIHAFCVITPLIKIYLRKYKKPEETLTKEEFLAKLDNSTFKAHVRDISTHTFCIENLLFFEAHKDLMNIVIHHYTKKASALNIDYSIHPPNSNIVSKNALNAILYKPFDPYFKHHYEHIYNLYIKEDSIGRVNVESSTLRMIEEQMENDNYSYLMFMPVNPIFHINVIVIVFVFVIVIVFEFENINEIILFEFINEFVILNYIF
;
A
#
# COMPACT_ATOMS: atom_id res chain seq x y z
N MET A 1 30.02 42.31 45.90
CA MET A 1 29.81 41.10 46.73
C MET A 1 31.06 40.25 46.59
N ASN A 2 31.83 40.17 47.68
CA ASN A 2 33.12 39.49 47.79
C ASN A 2 32.94 37.99 48.02
N THR A 3 33.72 37.16 47.32
CA THR A 3 34.22 35.84 47.77
C THR A 3 35.31 35.42 46.77
N ASN A 4 36.59 35.69 47.07
CA ASN A 4 37.55 34.82 47.77
C ASN A 4 38.00 33.59 46.97
N ILE A 5 39.22 33.71 46.41
CA ILE A 5 40.08 32.67 45.86
C ILE A 5 41.02 32.19 46.97
N PRO A 6 41.26 30.89 47.17
CA PRO A 6 42.41 30.42 47.93
C PRO A 6 43.52 29.93 46.99
N THR A 7 44.61 30.69 46.96
CA THR A 7 45.94 30.26 46.55
C THR A 7 46.59 29.53 47.73
N GLY A 8 46.91 28.25 47.56
CA GLY A 8 47.74 27.47 48.48
C GLY A 8 49.04 27.09 47.79
N GLU A 9 50.08 27.86 48.05
CA GLU A 9 51.47 27.48 47.83
C GLU A 9 51.90 26.46 48.90
N SER A 10 52.57 25.38 48.48
CA SER A 10 53.48 24.66 49.38
C SER A 10 54.80 24.38 48.67
N ILE A 11 55.81 25.11 49.12
CA ILE A 11 57.23 24.94 48.86
C ILE A 11 57.74 23.78 49.72
N GLY A 12 58.59 22.91 49.16
CA GLY A 12 59.54 22.13 49.96
C GLY A 12 59.87 20.75 49.39
N GLY A 13 61.14 20.52 49.03
CA GLY A 13 61.70 19.17 48.96
C GLY A 13 62.61 18.88 47.77
N SER A 14 63.81 19.46 47.77
CA SER A 14 64.95 19.06 46.95
C SER A 14 65.62 17.78 47.48
N THR A 15 65.89 16.81 46.60
CA THR A 15 67.17 16.06 46.57
C THR A 15 67.41 15.49 45.18
N PRO A 16 68.62 15.63 44.62
CA PRO A 16 69.01 15.02 43.37
C PRO A 16 69.56 13.62 43.65
N ASN A 17 69.16 12.62 42.87
CA ASN A 17 69.96 11.41 42.74
C ASN A 17 70.11 11.04 41.27
N SER A 18 71.38 10.95 40.93
CA SER A 18 71.95 10.68 39.63
C SER A 18 72.13 9.17 39.41
N SER A 19 72.32 8.85 38.13
CA SER A 19 72.98 7.64 37.59
C SER A 19 72.05 6.49 37.15
N PRO A 20 72.53 5.59 36.26
CA PRO A 20 72.23 5.75 34.84
C PRO A 20 71.86 4.40 34.18
N TYR A 21 71.58 4.43 32.87
CA TYR A 21 71.58 3.25 31.98
C TYR A 21 70.77 2.03 32.45
N GLY A 22 69.45 2.10 32.25
CA GLY A 22 68.60 0.91 32.15
C GLY A 22 68.28 0.63 30.68
N ASN A 23 68.88 -0.43 30.12
CA ASN A 23 68.44 -1.04 28.86
C ASN A 23 66.99 -1.49 29.00
N GLY A 24 66.06 -0.70 28.49
CA GLY A 24 64.65 -1.05 28.39
C GLY A 24 64.44 -2.04 27.25
N GLY A 25 64.39 -3.33 27.59
CA GLY A 25 63.83 -4.35 26.70
C GLY A 25 62.37 -4.02 26.35
N PRO A 26 61.83 -4.56 25.23
CA PRO A 26 60.47 -4.30 24.81
C PRO A 26 59.51 -4.82 25.87
N THR A 27 58.95 -3.92 26.69
CA THR A 27 57.82 -4.22 27.56
C THR A 27 56.67 -4.66 26.68
N THR A 28 56.52 -5.97 26.58
CA THR A 28 55.32 -6.61 26.06
C THR A 28 54.20 -6.20 27.01
N ILE A 29 53.37 -5.25 26.59
CA ILE A 29 52.15 -4.89 27.31
C ILE A 29 51.20 -6.07 27.15
N THR A 30 51.40 -7.11 27.96
CA THR A 30 50.42 -8.17 28.15
C THR A 30 49.20 -7.52 28.77
N GLY A 31 48.12 -7.46 27.99
CA GLY A 31 46.85 -6.85 28.35
C GLY A 31 46.30 -7.44 29.64
N GLY A 32 46.59 -6.79 30.77
CA GLY A 32 45.82 -6.99 31.98
C GLY A 32 44.36 -6.59 31.70
N PRO A 33 43.37 -7.33 32.23
CA PRO A 33 41.97 -6.92 32.13
C PRO A 33 41.87 -5.50 32.70
N PHE A 34 41.30 -4.59 31.91
CA PHE A 34 40.99 -3.22 32.30
C PHE A 34 40.30 -3.23 33.68
N ASN A 35 41.09 -3.06 34.74
CA ASN A 35 40.59 -2.76 36.06
C ASN A 35 40.09 -1.32 35.96
N GLY A 36 38.77 -1.20 35.76
CA GLY A 36 38.09 0.07 35.59
C GLY A 36 38.36 0.96 36.78
N THR A 37 39.33 1.85 36.64
CA THR A 37 39.49 2.98 37.54
C THR A 37 38.19 3.78 37.45
N ILE A 38 37.45 3.75 38.56
CA ILE A 38 36.20 4.47 38.80
C ILE A 38 36.52 5.97 38.62
N GLY A 39 36.35 6.50 37.40
CA GLY A 39 36.70 7.88 37.07
C GLY A 39 37.18 8.13 35.64
N GLY A 40 37.51 7.09 34.87
CA GLY A 40 37.86 7.25 33.44
C GLY A 40 36.66 7.61 32.55
N PRO A 41 36.87 8.32 31.42
CA PRO A 41 35.82 8.56 30.44
C PRO A 41 35.29 7.21 29.88
N PRO A 42 34.01 7.14 29.49
CA PRO A 42 33.41 5.89 29.03
C PRO A 42 34.19 5.31 27.84
N PRO A 43 34.32 3.97 27.71
CA PRO A 43 35.11 3.32 26.65
C PRO A 43 34.78 3.78 25.23
N VAL A 44 33.51 4.16 25.01
CA VAL A 44 33.01 4.76 23.76
C VAL A 44 33.74 6.05 23.40
N ALA A 45 33.91 6.96 24.36
CA ALA A 45 34.58 8.23 24.15
C ALA A 45 36.08 8.03 23.86
N LEU A 46 36.71 7.04 24.50
CA LEU A 46 38.10 6.67 24.22
C LEU A 46 38.27 6.08 22.81
N ALA A 47 37.35 5.21 22.39
CA ALA A 47 37.37 4.62 21.05
C ALA A 47 37.19 5.67 19.94
N ASP A 48 36.31 6.65 20.17
CA ASP A 48 36.03 7.72 19.21
C ASP A 48 37.18 8.73 19.12
N LYS A 49 37.82 9.09 20.26
CA LYS A 49 38.98 10.00 20.29
C LYS A 49 40.20 9.43 19.55
N ASN A 50 40.43 8.12 19.68
CA ASN A 50 41.57 7.42 19.11
C ASN A 50 41.26 6.77 17.75
N TYR A 51 40.16 7.15 17.11
CA TYR A 51 39.79 6.57 15.84
C TYR A 51 40.68 7.07 14.70
N ILE A 52 41.38 6.14 14.07
CA ILE A 52 42.12 6.35 12.82
C ILE A 52 41.42 5.48 11.76
N PRO A 53 40.80 6.08 10.73
CA PRO A 53 40.13 5.30 9.70
C PRO A 53 41.13 4.43 8.96
N ASN A 54 40.85 3.13 8.87
CA ASN A 54 41.54 2.27 7.94
C ASN A 54 40.99 2.55 6.53
N LEU A 55 41.74 3.32 5.73
CA LEU A 55 41.32 3.76 4.41
C LEU A 55 40.90 2.59 3.51
N THR A 56 41.64 1.48 3.56
CA THR A 56 41.32 0.29 2.76
C THR A 56 39.93 -0.24 3.11
N VAL A 57 39.61 -0.39 4.40
CA VAL A 57 38.29 -0.88 4.84
C VAL A 57 37.18 0.10 4.45
N GLU A 58 37.39 1.40 4.67
CA GLU A 58 36.39 2.43 4.36
C GLU A 58 36.09 2.51 2.86
N TYR A 59 37.12 2.46 2.00
CA TYR A 59 36.95 2.43 0.54
C TYR A 59 36.30 1.14 0.07
N SER A 60 36.66 -0.02 0.65
CA SER A 60 36.00 -1.29 0.33
C SER A 60 34.50 -1.25 0.67
N ILE A 61 34.13 -0.71 1.84
CA ILE A 61 32.72 -0.54 2.21
C ILE A 61 32.02 0.43 1.25
N PHE A 62 32.65 1.56 0.90
CA PHE A 62 32.09 2.51 -0.05
C PHE A 62 31.81 1.87 -1.42
N ILE A 63 32.79 1.18 -1.99
CA ILE A 63 32.66 0.51 -3.29
C ILE A 63 31.56 -0.56 -3.23
N PHE A 64 31.52 -1.36 -2.17
CA PHE A 64 30.46 -2.34 -1.96
C PHE A 64 29.07 -1.69 -1.93
N MET A 65 28.88 -0.63 -1.14
CA MET A 65 27.61 0.09 -1.04
C MET A 65 27.22 0.74 -2.38
N PHE A 66 28.20 1.28 -3.13
CA PHE A 66 27.97 1.84 -4.45
C PHE A 66 27.45 0.80 -5.43
N ILE A 67 28.15 -0.34 -5.55
CA ILE A 67 27.76 -1.46 -6.43
C ILE A 67 26.42 -2.06 -6.02
N TYR A 68 26.14 -2.12 -4.72
CA TYR A 68 24.91 -2.68 -4.20
C TYR A 68 23.69 -1.78 -4.47
N PHE A 69 23.77 -0.49 -4.14
CA PHE A 69 22.61 0.43 -4.21
C PHE A 69 22.41 1.07 -5.58
N VAL A 70 23.45 1.53 -6.27
CA VAL A 70 23.27 2.36 -7.48
C VAL A 70 22.66 1.57 -8.65
N PRO A 71 23.25 0.44 -9.09
CA PRO A 71 22.74 -0.31 -10.24
C PRO A 71 21.33 -0.86 -10.00
N THR A 72 21.07 -1.38 -8.80
CA THR A 72 19.75 -1.94 -8.44
C THR A 72 18.67 -0.86 -8.37
N THR A 73 19.00 0.34 -7.85
CA THR A 73 18.06 1.48 -7.83
C THR A 73 17.75 1.99 -9.24
N ILE A 74 18.77 2.08 -10.11
CA ILE A 74 18.60 2.47 -11.52
C ILE A 74 17.72 1.45 -12.24
N LEU A 75 17.99 0.15 -12.10
CA LEU A 75 17.17 -0.91 -12.69
C LEU A 75 15.73 -0.86 -12.18
N TYR A 76 15.52 -0.65 -10.89
CA TYR A 76 14.18 -0.49 -10.31
C TYR A 76 13.42 0.68 -10.91
N PHE A 77 14.11 1.80 -11.15
CA PHE A 77 13.52 2.97 -11.80
C PHE A 77 13.16 2.72 -13.26
N ILE A 78 13.99 1.98 -14.01
CA ILE A 78 13.71 1.57 -15.38
C ILE A 78 12.46 0.69 -15.43
N TYR A 79 12.37 -0.29 -14.53
CA TYR A 79 11.24 -1.22 -14.46
C TYR A 79 10.05 -0.70 -13.65
N ARG A 80 9.98 0.60 -13.32
CA ARG A 80 8.91 1.16 -12.45
C ARG A 80 7.48 0.95 -12.95
N ASN A 81 7.31 0.80 -14.26
CA ASN A 81 6.03 0.56 -14.91
C ASN A 81 5.64 -0.92 -14.95
N HIS A 82 6.58 -1.82 -14.65
CA HIS A 82 6.31 -3.25 -14.60
C HIS A 82 5.33 -3.56 -13.47
N ILE A 83 4.42 -4.51 -13.72
CA ILE A 83 3.27 -4.77 -12.85
C ILE A 83 3.66 -5.14 -11.41
N ILE A 84 4.69 -5.97 -11.23
CA ILE A 84 5.23 -6.37 -9.92
C ILE A 84 5.67 -5.14 -9.12
N ILE A 85 6.32 -4.16 -9.77
CA ILE A 85 6.85 -2.97 -9.11
C ILE A 85 5.74 -1.94 -8.87
N LYS A 86 4.85 -1.74 -9.85
CA LYS A 86 3.71 -0.81 -9.74
C LYS A 86 2.85 -1.12 -8.52
N TYR A 87 2.65 -2.41 -8.22
CA TYR A 87 1.91 -2.87 -7.05
C TYR A 87 2.52 -2.40 -5.71
N ARG A 88 3.84 -2.21 -5.64
CA ARG A 88 4.60 -1.92 -4.41
C ARG A 88 4.73 -0.43 -4.06
N GLN A 89 3.94 0.44 -4.69
CA GLN A 89 4.01 1.90 -4.53
C GLN A 89 5.42 2.47 -4.84
N PRO A 90 5.86 2.40 -6.11
CA PRO A 90 7.25 2.58 -6.50
C PRO A 90 7.86 3.92 -6.07
N LYS A 91 7.06 5.00 -5.98
CA LYS A 91 7.52 6.31 -5.52
C LYS A 91 8.12 6.27 -4.10
N SER A 92 7.46 5.57 -3.18
CA SER A 92 7.90 5.48 -1.78
C SER A 92 9.13 4.59 -1.62
N VAL A 93 9.17 3.46 -2.35
CA VAL A 93 10.30 2.54 -2.36
C VAL A 93 11.53 3.19 -2.98
N PHE A 94 11.35 3.91 -4.07
CA PHE A 94 12.42 4.65 -4.74
C PHE A 94 13.00 5.76 -3.85
N ALA A 95 12.15 6.55 -3.19
CA ALA A 95 12.61 7.56 -2.23
C ALA A 95 13.38 6.93 -1.06
N GLY A 96 12.87 5.81 -0.53
CA GLY A 96 13.56 5.03 0.50
C GLY A 96 14.92 4.52 0.05
N ALA A 97 15.01 3.93 -1.14
CA ALA A 97 16.24 3.40 -1.72
C ALA A 97 17.30 4.49 -1.98
N ILE A 98 16.88 5.68 -2.44
CA ILE A 98 17.79 6.82 -2.60
C ILE A 98 18.31 7.27 -1.24
N LEU A 99 17.43 7.48 -0.26
CA LEU A 99 17.84 7.93 1.08
C LEU A 99 18.79 6.93 1.73
N SER A 100 18.46 5.64 1.66
CA SER A 100 19.24 4.57 2.24
C SER A 100 20.59 4.40 1.53
N GLY A 101 20.61 4.46 0.20
CA GLY A 101 21.82 4.37 -0.61
C GLY A 101 22.76 5.57 -0.40
N VAL A 102 22.23 6.79 -0.45
CA VAL A 102 23.01 8.01 -0.19
C VAL A 102 23.59 7.97 1.22
N ASN A 103 22.80 7.62 2.23
CA ASN A 103 23.30 7.47 3.60
C ASN A 103 24.41 6.41 3.70
N SER A 104 24.22 5.24 3.09
CA SER A 104 25.20 4.15 3.10
C SER A 104 26.53 4.54 2.45
N MET A 105 26.50 5.35 1.39
CA MET A 105 27.68 5.84 0.67
C MET A 105 28.36 7.03 1.37
N LEU A 106 27.59 7.93 1.98
CA LEU A 106 28.14 9.09 2.69
C LEU A 106 28.86 8.69 3.98
N MET A 107 28.43 7.61 4.64
CA MET A 107 29.02 7.18 5.92
C MET A 107 30.54 6.93 5.87
N PRO A 108 31.08 6.10 4.95
CA PRO A 108 32.54 5.95 4.81
C PRO A 108 33.24 7.27 4.49
N ILE A 109 32.66 8.10 3.61
CA ILE A 109 33.23 9.40 3.24
C ILE A 109 33.34 10.30 4.48
N PHE A 110 32.29 10.37 5.29
CA PHE A 110 32.27 11.19 6.51
C PHE A 110 33.32 10.74 7.52
N ARG A 111 33.55 9.43 7.65
CA ARG A 111 34.58 8.85 8.52
C ARG A 111 36.00 9.13 8.01
N ILE A 112 36.24 9.02 6.70
CA ILE A 112 37.53 9.36 6.08
C ILE A 112 37.83 10.85 6.24
N SER A 113 36.87 11.71 5.89
CA SER A 113 37.03 13.16 5.86
C SER A 113 36.99 13.83 7.24
N LYS A 114 36.72 13.08 8.32
CA LYS A 114 36.59 13.61 9.69
C LYS A 114 35.68 14.83 9.75
N ILE A 115 34.48 14.70 9.17
CA ILE A 115 33.53 15.81 9.11
C ILE A 115 33.13 16.25 10.53
N ARG A 116 32.85 17.55 10.69
CA ARG A 116 32.37 18.13 11.94
C ARG A 116 31.13 17.38 12.44
N CYS A 117 31.06 17.17 13.75
CA CYS A 117 30.02 16.34 14.34
C CYS A 117 28.60 16.83 14.05
N ILE A 118 28.40 18.15 13.96
CA ILE A 118 27.12 18.77 13.58
C ILE A 118 26.63 18.25 12.22
N VAL A 119 27.48 18.24 11.20
CA VAL A 119 27.09 17.82 9.84
C VAL A 119 26.87 16.32 9.80
N ASN A 120 27.76 15.54 10.40
CA ASN A 120 27.63 14.09 10.50
C ASN A 120 26.31 13.71 11.20
N THR A 121 26.06 14.30 12.36
CA THR A 121 24.84 14.12 13.15
C THR A 121 23.58 14.42 12.35
N TRP A 122 23.49 15.61 11.75
CA TRP A 122 22.28 16.07 11.09
C TRP A 122 21.97 15.24 9.83
N ILE A 123 22.99 14.99 9.01
CA ILE A 123 22.80 14.25 7.75
C ILE A 123 22.51 12.78 8.05
N VAL A 124 23.35 12.10 8.84
CA VAL A 124 23.22 10.66 9.08
C VAL A 124 21.96 10.36 9.89
N SER A 125 21.71 11.12 10.95
CA SER A 125 20.52 10.89 11.78
C SER A 125 19.24 11.24 11.03
N GLY A 126 19.23 12.35 10.28
CA GLY A 126 18.09 12.74 9.47
C GLY A 126 17.79 11.72 8.36
N MET A 127 18.81 11.20 7.67
CA MET A 127 18.64 10.22 6.61
C MET A 127 18.21 8.84 7.14
N ILE A 128 18.85 8.33 8.19
CA ILE A 128 18.47 7.03 8.80
C ILE A 128 17.03 7.08 9.31
N PHE A 129 16.71 8.10 10.10
CA PHE A 129 15.37 8.26 10.66
C PHE A 129 14.34 8.47 9.56
N GLY A 130 14.67 9.30 8.57
CA GLY A 130 13.80 9.53 7.43
C GLY A 130 13.52 8.28 6.61
N PHE A 131 14.54 7.45 6.41
CA PHE A 131 14.38 6.17 5.75
C PHE A 131 13.46 5.21 6.53
N VAL A 132 13.66 5.09 7.85
CA VAL A 132 12.83 4.26 8.73
C VAL A 132 11.36 4.74 8.68
N ILE A 133 11.13 6.04 8.85
CA ILE A 133 9.78 6.63 8.84
C ILE A 133 9.10 6.47 7.48
N ILE A 134 9.79 6.77 6.37
CA ILE A 134 9.22 6.64 5.03
C ILE A 134 8.83 5.18 4.78
N THR A 135 9.70 4.24 5.16
CA THR A 135 9.44 2.81 5.02
C THR A 135 8.24 2.37 5.85
N PHE A 136 8.16 2.78 7.13
CA PHE A 136 7.04 2.45 8.00
C PHE A 136 5.72 3.08 7.52
N SER A 137 5.76 4.35 7.09
CA SER A 137 4.59 5.07 6.56
C SER A 137 3.98 4.39 5.34
N ARG A 138 4.79 3.73 4.50
CA ARG A 138 4.33 2.93 3.36
C ARG A 138 3.38 1.82 3.82
N TYR A 139 3.74 1.09 4.87
CA TYR A 139 2.92 0.00 5.38
C TYR A 139 1.63 0.50 6.04
N ILE A 140 1.68 1.64 6.73
CA ILE A 140 0.46 2.27 7.25
C ILE A 140 -0.46 2.74 6.11
N ARG A 141 0.09 3.30 5.01
CA ARG A 141 -0.72 3.61 3.82
C ARG A 141 -1.36 2.36 3.22
N THR A 142 -0.62 1.24 3.17
CA THR A 142 -1.16 -0.05 2.70
C THR A 142 -2.30 -0.53 3.59
N TYR A 143 -2.17 -0.42 4.92
CA TYR A 143 -3.24 -0.71 5.89
C TYR A 143 -4.53 0.06 5.59
N TYR A 144 -4.44 1.38 5.43
CA TYR A 144 -5.62 2.22 5.20
C TYR A 144 -6.23 2.01 3.81
N LYS A 145 -5.41 1.81 2.77
CA LYS A 145 -5.91 1.47 1.44
C LYS A 145 -6.67 0.14 1.44
N SER A 146 -6.12 -0.90 2.07
CA SER A 146 -6.79 -2.19 2.25
C SER A 146 -8.13 -2.05 2.99
N ARG A 147 -8.18 -1.23 4.05
CA ARG A 147 -9.44 -0.96 4.75
C ARG A 147 -10.48 -0.26 3.86
N LEU A 148 -10.03 0.68 3.04
CA LEU A 148 -10.88 1.43 2.12
C LEU A 148 -11.51 0.51 1.06
N SER A 149 -10.76 -0.46 0.52
CA SER A 149 -11.31 -1.41 -0.46
C SER A 149 -12.33 -2.36 0.13
N ILE A 150 -12.08 -2.88 1.34
CA ILE A 150 -13.04 -3.69 2.08
C ILE A 150 -14.33 -2.90 2.33
N PHE A 151 -14.20 -1.62 2.69
CA PHE A 151 -15.35 -0.76 2.90
C PHE A 151 -16.13 -0.51 1.60
N LYS A 152 -15.42 -0.20 0.50
CA LYS A 152 -16.01 -0.04 -0.84
C LYS A 152 -16.84 -1.27 -1.22
N LEU A 153 -16.33 -2.47 -0.96
CA LEU A 153 -17.02 -3.73 -1.23
C LEU A 153 -18.29 -3.92 -0.40
N LYS A 154 -18.21 -3.66 0.91
CA LYS A 154 -19.38 -3.75 1.79
C LYS A 154 -20.47 -2.75 1.37
N PHE A 155 -20.05 -1.56 0.95
CA PHE A 155 -20.96 -0.52 0.47
C PHE A 155 -21.66 -0.92 -0.83
N THR A 156 -20.90 -1.34 -1.85
CA THR A 156 -21.46 -1.80 -3.13
C THR A 156 -22.42 -2.98 -2.95
N ARG A 157 -22.11 -3.93 -2.07
CA ARG A 157 -22.99 -5.08 -1.78
C ARG A 157 -24.32 -4.66 -1.14
N LYS A 158 -24.28 -3.69 -0.23
CA LYS A 158 -25.50 -3.19 0.44
C LYS A 158 -26.41 -2.45 -0.54
N TYR A 159 -25.83 -1.62 -1.41
CA TYR A 159 -26.57 -0.84 -2.40
C TYR A 159 -27.15 -1.72 -3.52
N GLY A 160 -26.41 -2.74 -3.98
CA GLY A 160 -26.93 -3.72 -4.93
C GLY A 160 -28.12 -4.50 -4.39
N ASN A 161 -28.09 -4.91 -3.12
CA ASN A 161 -29.18 -5.68 -2.51
C ASN A 161 -30.45 -4.84 -2.25
N SER A 162 -30.36 -3.52 -2.04
CA SER A 162 -31.55 -2.69 -1.81
C SER A 162 -32.36 -2.47 -3.08
N ASN A 163 -31.70 -2.26 -4.23
CA ASN A 163 -32.38 -2.01 -5.50
C ASN A 163 -33.15 -3.25 -6.00
N ASN A 164 -32.56 -4.44 -5.86
CA ASN A 164 -33.24 -5.68 -6.25
C ASN A 164 -34.49 -5.96 -5.41
N ARG A 165 -34.50 -5.49 -4.14
CA ARG A 165 -35.63 -5.72 -3.25
C ARG A 165 -36.83 -4.84 -3.58
N SER A 166 -36.61 -3.60 -4.03
CA SER A 166 -37.70 -2.69 -4.43
C SER A 166 -38.41 -3.12 -5.71
N GLU A 167 -37.69 -3.66 -6.70
CA GLU A 167 -38.29 -4.14 -7.96
C GLU A 167 -39.09 -5.43 -7.76
N THR A 168 -38.61 -6.34 -6.91
CA THR A 168 -39.35 -7.59 -6.64
C THR A 168 -40.65 -7.32 -5.87
N SER A 169 -40.69 -6.27 -5.05
CA SER A 169 -41.92 -5.85 -4.35
C SER A 169 -42.95 -5.14 -5.25
N SER A 170 -42.53 -4.44 -6.31
CA SER A 170 -43.49 -3.80 -7.24
C SER A 170 -44.14 -4.81 -8.20
N MET A 171 -43.46 -5.90 -8.56
CA MET A 171 -44.06 -6.96 -9.39
C MET A 171 -45.10 -7.83 -8.66
N ARG A 172 -45.06 -7.94 -7.33
CA ARG A 172 -46.03 -8.76 -6.58
C ARG A 172 -47.39 -8.11 -6.36
N ILE A 173 -47.49 -6.78 -6.45
CA ILE A 173 -48.74 -6.07 -6.17
C ILE A 173 -49.74 -6.16 -7.34
N ASN A 174 -49.27 -6.41 -8.57
CA ASN A 174 -50.15 -6.50 -9.75
C ASN A 174 -50.62 -7.94 -10.09
N GLY A 175 -50.21 -8.95 -9.32
CA GLY A 175 -50.54 -10.36 -9.58
C GLY A 175 -51.71 -10.94 -8.77
N ALA A 176 -52.24 -10.20 -7.79
CA ALA A 176 -53.20 -10.74 -6.82
C ALA A 176 -54.68 -10.38 -7.06
N LEU A 177 -55.03 -9.72 -8.18
CA LEU A 177 -56.38 -9.18 -8.41
C LEU A 177 -57.09 -9.79 -9.63
N ARG A 178 -56.95 -11.11 -9.83
CA ARG A 178 -57.76 -11.84 -10.80
C ARG A 178 -57.90 -13.34 -10.45
N LYS A 179 -58.60 -13.62 -9.36
CA LYS A 179 -59.41 -14.84 -9.26
C LYS A 179 -60.87 -14.39 -9.22
N ASN A 180 -61.47 -14.36 -10.42
CA ASN A 180 -62.92 -14.31 -10.53
C ASN A 180 -63.42 -15.70 -10.18
N ASP A 181 -64.13 -15.79 -9.06
CA ASP A 181 -65.05 -16.87 -8.80
C ASP A 181 -66.22 -16.72 -9.78
N PHE A 182 -66.32 -17.68 -10.69
CA PHE A 182 -67.50 -17.90 -11.51
C PHE A 182 -68.32 -18.97 -10.79
N SER A 183 -69.40 -18.55 -10.11
CA SER A 183 -70.49 -19.46 -9.74
C SER A 183 -71.82 -18.74 -9.90
N ASP A 184 -72.58 -19.18 -10.89
CA ASP A 184 -74.00 -18.84 -11.09
C ASP A 184 -74.84 -19.31 -9.89
N ASN A 185 -75.70 -18.42 -9.36
CA ASN A 185 -77.16 -18.57 -9.38
C ASN A 185 -77.87 -17.68 -8.35
N SER A 186 -79.12 -17.32 -8.69
CA SER A 186 -80.22 -16.80 -7.85
C SER A 186 -80.44 -15.28 -7.78
N LEU A 187 -81.21 -14.80 -8.75
CA LEU A 187 -82.54 -14.16 -8.62
C LEU A 187 -82.98 -13.63 -7.23
N SER A 188 -83.15 -12.31 -7.10
CA SER A 188 -84.26 -11.57 -6.46
C SER A 188 -83.85 -10.08 -6.30
N SER A 189 -84.39 -9.17 -7.10
CA SER A 189 -85.56 -8.29 -6.83
C SER A 189 -85.38 -7.25 -5.72
N HIS A 190 -85.54 -5.98 -6.12
CA HIS A 190 -85.66 -4.73 -5.32
C HIS A 190 -84.40 -4.28 -4.55
N LYS A 191 -84.04 -2.99 -4.46
CA LYS A 191 -84.83 -1.77 -4.45
C LYS A 191 -83.94 -0.57 -4.80
N ILE A 192 -84.53 0.39 -5.52
CA ILE A 192 -84.06 1.76 -5.78
C ILE A 192 -83.75 2.48 -4.46
N ILE A 193 -82.53 3.02 -4.29
CA ILE A 193 -82.29 4.33 -3.64
C ILE A 193 -81.16 5.04 -4.36
N GLU A 194 -81.53 6.20 -4.87
CA GLU A 194 -80.78 7.31 -5.42
C GLU A 194 -80.01 8.03 -4.30
N SER A 195 -78.71 8.28 -4.48
CA SER A 195 -78.06 9.44 -3.86
C SER A 195 -76.79 9.81 -4.62
N ASN A 196 -76.90 10.95 -5.29
CA ASN A 196 -75.82 11.73 -5.84
C ASN A 196 -74.80 12.17 -4.76
N GLU A 197 -73.62 12.51 -5.28
CA GLU A 197 -72.78 13.62 -4.84
C GLU A 197 -71.60 13.36 -3.88
N ILE A 198 -70.42 13.76 -4.39
CA ILE A 198 -69.13 14.15 -3.78
C ILE A 198 -68.00 13.30 -4.42
N ARG A 199 -67.45 13.63 -5.59
CA ARG A 199 -66.70 14.83 -6.01
C ARG A 199 -65.38 15.04 -5.24
N ARG A 200 -64.28 14.85 -5.97
CA ARG A 200 -62.88 15.34 -5.79
C ARG A 200 -61.97 14.59 -4.79
N ASN A 201 -60.98 13.87 -5.32
CA ASN A 201 -59.57 14.32 -5.29
C ASN A 201 -58.67 13.27 -5.97
N SER A 202 -58.40 13.48 -7.27
CA SER A 202 -57.30 12.82 -7.98
C SER A 202 -56.80 13.75 -9.08
N ILE A 203 -56.09 14.81 -8.71
CA ILE A 203 -55.41 15.70 -9.65
C ILE A 203 -54.04 16.10 -9.06
N SER A 204 -53.03 15.99 -9.93
CA SER A 204 -51.73 16.66 -9.95
C SER A 204 -50.69 16.31 -8.88
N MET A 205 -49.79 15.40 -9.23
CA MET A 205 -48.38 15.47 -8.81
C MET A 205 -47.48 15.44 -10.06
N GLU A 206 -47.73 16.39 -10.95
CA GLU A 206 -46.98 16.63 -12.17
C GLU A 206 -46.76 18.14 -12.27
N ARG A 207 -45.71 18.62 -11.59
CA ARG A 207 -45.01 19.93 -11.76
C ARG A 207 -44.19 20.24 -10.51
N SER A 208 -42.90 19.90 -10.53
CA SER A 208 -41.84 20.67 -9.85
C SER A 208 -40.46 20.00 -10.01
N ILE A 209 -40.02 19.73 -11.24
CA ILE A 209 -38.58 19.56 -11.53
C ILE A 209 -38.26 20.34 -12.82
N SER A 210 -38.50 21.64 -12.79
CA SER A 210 -38.06 22.58 -13.83
C SER A 210 -37.70 23.91 -13.19
N LYS A 211 -36.61 23.96 -12.41
CA LYS A 211 -36.01 25.21 -11.90
C LYS A 211 -34.63 24.94 -11.27
N TYR A 212 -33.69 24.47 -12.07
CA TYR A 212 -32.25 24.60 -11.77
C TYR A 212 -31.49 24.89 -13.06
N SER A 213 -31.65 26.11 -13.57
CA SER A 213 -30.85 26.62 -14.68
C SER A 213 -30.75 28.15 -14.60
N SER A 214 -30.06 28.66 -13.58
CA SER A 214 -29.46 30.00 -13.59
C SER A 214 -28.81 30.32 -12.24
N PHE A 215 -27.50 30.11 -12.12
CA PHE A 215 -26.55 30.73 -11.18
C PHE A 215 -25.23 29.95 -11.36
N LEU A 216 -24.04 30.48 -11.63
CA LEU A 216 -23.53 31.84 -11.62
C LEU A 216 -22.27 31.86 -12.52
N LYS A 217 -22.19 32.80 -13.48
CA LYS A 217 -20.93 33.23 -14.09
C LYS A 217 -20.27 34.19 -13.11
N GLY A 218 -19.07 33.86 -12.64
CA GLY A 218 -18.28 34.76 -11.81
C GLY A 218 -16.85 34.26 -11.67
N SER A 219 -15.91 35.00 -12.25
CA SER A 219 -14.49 34.88 -11.96
C SER A 219 -14.24 35.01 -10.46
N HIS A 220 -13.30 34.27 -9.89
CA HIS A 220 -12.22 34.78 -9.04
C HIS A 220 -11.36 33.66 -8.42
N THR A 221 -10.04 33.83 -8.58
CA THR A 221 -8.96 33.61 -7.61
C THR A 221 -9.10 32.51 -6.54
N PHE A 222 -8.17 31.54 -6.63
CA PHE A 222 -7.51 30.81 -5.53
C PHE A 222 -7.95 31.20 -4.11
N SER A 223 -8.95 30.50 -3.57
CA SER A 223 -9.31 30.48 -2.15
C SER A 223 -9.90 29.11 -1.82
N GLU A 224 -9.09 28.08 -2.06
CA GLU A 224 -9.47 26.67 -1.98
C GLU A 224 -8.95 26.07 -0.67
N MET A 225 -9.53 26.45 0.48
CA MET A 225 -9.23 25.71 1.73
C MET A 225 -10.33 25.69 2.81
N ASN A 226 -11.39 26.50 2.71
CA ASN A 226 -12.38 26.64 3.80
C ASN A 226 -13.82 26.17 3.51
N SER A 227 -14.13 25.52 2.38
CA SER A 227 -15.50 25.02 2.10
C SER A 227 -15.74 23.59 2.62
N LEU A 228 -15.44 23.32 3.89
CA LEU A 228 -15.56 21.98 4.49
C LEU A 228 -16.99 21.60 4.96
N GLU A 229 -17.99 22.48 4.83
CA GLU A 229 -19.23 22.35 5.63
C GLU A 229 -20.50 21.83 4.94
N ASN A 230 -20.55 21.67 3.61
CA ASN A 230 -21.71 21.01 2.99
C ASN A 230 -21.36 19.60 2.51
N PHE A 231 -21.42 18.64 3.43
CA PHE A 231 -21.44 17.20 3.15
C PHE A 231 -22.83 16.77 2.63
N ASP A 232 -23.29 17.37 1.53
CA ASP A 232 -24.43 16.82 0.80
C ASP A 232 -23.91 15.70 -0.11
N ILE A 233 -23.60 14.55 0.52
CA ILE A 233 -22.99 13.39 -0.15
C ILE A 233 -24.06 12.69 -0.98
N THR A 234 -24.31 13.22 -2.17
CA THR A 234 -25.08 12.52 -3.21
C THR A 234 -24.21 11.56 -4.01
N ASP A 235 -22.87 11.72 -3.98
CA ASP A 235 -21.95 10.90 -4.74
C ASP A 235 -20.92 10.12 -3.86
N PRO A 236 -21.07 8.78 -3.72
CA PRO A 236 -20.14 7.92 -2.98
C PRO A 236 -18.71 7.91 -3.55
N ILE A 237 -18.53 8.34 -4.79
CA ILE A 237 -17.28 8.27 -5.56
C ILE A 237 -16.39 9.41 -5.16
N LEU A 238 -16.97 10.60 -5.21
CA LEU A 238 -16.35 11.83 -4.75
C LEU A 238 -16.04 11.69 -3.26
N TYR A 239 -16.89 11.01 -2.49
CA TYR A 239 -16.59 10.60 -1.13
C TYR A 239 -15.34 9.69 -1.05
N PHE A 240 -15.25 8.60 -1.82
CA PHE A 240 -14.08 7.71 -1.78
C PHE A 240 -12.77 8.36 -2.26
N LYS A 241 -12.83 9.16 -3.33
CA LYS A 241 -11.68 9.92 -3.86
C LYS A 241 -11.21 10.96 -2.85
N LYS A 242 -12.14 11.72 -2.26
CA LYS A 242 -11.86 12.69 -1.19
C LYS A 242 -11.33 11.97 0.05
N LEU A 243 -11.88 10.82 0.42
CA LEU A 243 -11.42 10.02 1.54
C LEU A 243 -10.02 9.47 1.30
N ASN A 244 -9.70 8.92 0.13
CA ASN A 244 -8.35 8.47 -0.23
C ASN A 244 -7.35 9.64 -0.24
N SER A 245 -7.76 10.81 -0.76
CA SER A 245 -6.95 12.02 -0.73
C SER A 245 -6.68 12.48 0.72
N ILE A 246 -7.73 12.58 1.54
CA ILE A 246 -7.66 12.93 2.96
C ILE A 246 -6.79 11.93 3.72
N ILE A 247 -6.96 10.63 3.47
CA ILE A 247 -6.16 9.56 4.09
C ILE A 247 -4.69 9.75 3.71
N ASN A 248 -4.36 9.88 2.42
CA ASN A 248 -2.97 10.05 1.99
C ASN A 248 -2.36 11.34 2.55
N GLN A 249 -3.10 12.45 2.53
CA GLN A 249 -2.64 13.74 3.04
C GLN A 249 -2.44 13.69 4.57
N LYS A 250 -3.45 13.25 5.33
CA LYS A 250 -3.38 13.15 6.79
C LYS A 250 -2.30 12.17 7.24
N ILE A 251 -2.20 10.99 6.62
CA ILE A 251 -1.13 10.03 6.95
C ILE A 251 0.24 10.65 6.70
N THR A 252 0.43 11.36 5.58
CA THR A 252 1.71 12.03 5.27
C THR A 252 2.03 13.09 6.31
N ILE A 253 1.05 13.92 6.68
CA ILE A 253 1.25 14.97 7.69
C ILE A 253 1.59 14.35 9.04
N TYR A 254 0.79 13.41 9.54
CA TYR A 254 0.93 12.88 10.89
C TYR A 254 2.07 11.87 11.07
N LEU A 255 2.37 11.04 10.06
CA LEU A 255 3.40 10.00 10.20
C LEU A 255 4.75 10.39 9.62
N ILE A 256 4.79 11.33 8.68
CA ILE A 256 6.04 11.76 8.05
C ILE A 256 6.37 13.16 8.58
N ILE A 257 5.62 14.17 8.17
CA ILE A 257 5.99 15.58 8.42
C ILE A 257 6.12 15.90 9.91
N LEU A 258 5.14 15.51 10.72
CA LEU A 258 5.12 15.82 12.15
C LEU A 258 6.31 15.19 12.91
N PRO A 259 6.60 13.87 12.79
CA PRO A 259 7.81 13.29 13.38
C PRO A 259 9.12 13.94 12.91
N PHE A 260 9.22 14.34 11.64
CA PHE A 260 10.38 15.06 11.14
C PHE A 260 10.53 16.44 11.77
N ILE A 261 9.43 17.20 11.96
CA ILE A 261 9.47 18.50 12.64
C ILE A 261 9.91 18.32 14.10
N VAL A 262 9.35 17.35 14.81
CA VAL A 262 9.73 17.05 16.21
C VAL A 262 11.21 16.68 16.30
N LEU A 263 11.70 15.83 15.39
CA LEU A 263 13.11 15.45 15.32
C LEU A 263 14.01 16.66 15.02
N PHE A 264 13.60 17.53 14.09
CA PHE A 264 14.35 18.72 13.73
C PHE A 264 14.47 19.68 14.91
N ILE A 265 13.37 19.94 15.63
CA ILE A 265 13.37 20.76 16.85
C ILE A 265 14.30 20.13 17.89
N TYR A 266 14.23 18.82 18.09
CA TYR A 266 15.11 18.11 19.02
C TYR A 266 16.59 18.27 18.64
N PHE A 267 16.96 18.06 17.37
CA PHE A 267 18.34 18.23 16.91
C PHE A 267 18.81 19.67 17.03
N PHE A 268 17.93 20.65 16.80
CA PHE A 268 18.25 22.06 17.01
C PHE A 268 18.58 22.36 18.47
N ILE A 269 17.74 21.90 19.41
CA ILE A 269 17.95 22.07 20.86
C ILE A 269 19.27 21.41 21.30
N ILE A 270 19.52 20.15 20.89
CA ILE A 270 20.76 19.43 21.23
C ILE A 270 21.99 20.11 20.63
N THR A 271 21.89 20.65 19.42
CA THR A 271 22.99 21.37 18.77
C THR A 271 23.37 22.63 19.54
N ILE A 272 22.38 23.39 20.04
CA ILE A 272 22.63 24.56 20.88
C ILE A 272 23.26 24.14 22.21
N HIS A 273 22.69 23.15 22.89
CA HIS A 273 23.14 22.74 24.22
C HIS A 273 24.56 22.14 24.21
N TYR A 274 24.94 21.43 23.15
CA TYR A 274 26.25 20.79 23.01
C TYR A 274 27.13 21.41 21.92
N TRP A 275 27.01 22.72 21.68
CA TRP A 275 27.71 23.44 20.60
C TRP A 275 29.23 23.18 20.56
N SER A 276 29.90 23.23 21.70
CA SER A 276 31.35 23.00 21.80
C SER A 276 31.75 21.59 21.35
N SER A 277 30.96 20.57 21.68
CA SER A 277 31.22 19.18 21.27
C SER A 277 30.83 18.92 19.81
N MET A 278 29.81 19.63 19.30
CA MET A 278 29.29 19.47 17.94
C MET A 278 30.20 20.06 16.85
N THR A 279 31.01 21.05 17.21
CA THR A 279 31.96 21.71 16.29
C THR A 279 33.23 20.88 16.04
N ILE A 280 33.55 19.97 16.96
CA ILE A 280 34.69 19.05 16.85
C ILE A 280 34.32 17.91 15.88
N PRO A 281 35.28 17.38 15.08
CA PRO A 281 35.06 16.17 14.31
C PRO A 281 34.62 15.00 15.19
N CYS A 282 33.54 14.30 14.81
CA CYS A 282 33.15 13.06 15.47
C CYS A 282 32.92 11.96 14.44
N VAL A 283 33.53 10.80 14.69
CA VAL A 283 33.47 9.63 13.82
C VAL A 283 32.14 8.92 14.01
N ASN A 284 31.71 8.83 15.26
CA ASN A 284 30.43 8.29 15.64
C ASN A 284 29.59 9.38 16.31
N GLU A 285 28.28 9.21 16.20
CA GLU A 285 27.28 10.07 16.80
C GLU A 285 27.40 10.10 18.34
N LEU A 286 27.14 11.27 18.93
CA LEU A 286 26.99 11.43 20.38
C LEU A 286 25.76 10.67 20.87
N ARG A 287 25.90 9.94 21.98
CA ARG A 287 24.83 9.11 22.56
C ARG A 287 23.50 9.85 22.74
N VAL A 288 23.54 11.13 23.11
CA VAL A 288 22.33 11.94 23.39
C VAL A 288 21.47 12.14 22.12
N ILE A 289 22.09 12.10 20.95
CA ILE A 289 21.40 12.22 19.65
C ILE A 289 20.65 10.92 19.31
N SER A 290 21.05 9.78 19.90
CA SER A 290 20.47 8.47 19.60
C SER A 290 19.13 8.23 20.30
N TYR A 291 18.79 9.01 21.34
CA TYR A 291 17.55 8.81 22.10
C TYR A 291 16.26 8.92 21.26
N PRO A 292 16.07 9.94 20.40
CA PRO A 292 14.92 9.99 19.50
C PRO A 292 14.81 8.78 18.57
N LYS A 293 15.95 8.25 18.10
CA LYS A 293 15.97 7.06 17.22
C LYS A 293 15.50 5.82 17.97
N LEU A 294 15.98 5.65 19.21
CA LEU A 294 15.50 4.58 20.07
C LEU A 294 14.00 4.73 20.35
N ALA A 295 13.54 5.94 20.69
CA ALA A 295 12.14 6.21 20.94
C ALA A 295 11.25 5.92 19.72
N SER A 296 11.67 6.34 18.52
CA SER A 296 10.92 6.02 17.29
C SER A 296 10.88 4.53 17.00
N ASN A 297 11.99 3.82 17.19
CA ASN A 297 12.04 2.38 16.96
C ASN A 297 11.12 1.65 17.93
N ILE A 298 11.10 2.05 19.21
CA ILE A 298 10.14 1.53 20.20
C ILE A 298 8.69 1.79 19.74
N ILE A 299 8.37 3.00 19.30
CA ILE A 299 7.02 3.34 18.79
C ILE A 299 6.66 2.49 17.57
N ILE A 300 7.59 2.28 16.64
CA ILE A 300 7.40 1.46 15.44
C ILE A 300 7.16 0.00 15.83
N VAL A 301 7.96 -0.56 16.73
CA VAL A 301 7.82 -1.94 17.22
C VAL A 301 6.47 -2.13 17.92
N LEU A 302 6.10 -1.22 18.83
CA LEU A 302 4.80 -1.25 19.51
C LEU A 302 3.63 -1.16 18.53
N SER A 303 3.70 -0.22 17.57
CA SER A 303 2.69 -0.09 16.51
C SER A 303 2.64 -1.31 15.60
N SER A 304 3.76 -2.01 15.45
CA SER A 304 3.88 -3.18 14.58
C SER A 304 3.11 -4.39 15.11
N PHE A 305 2.95 -4.56 16.42
CA PHE A 305 2.08 -5.61 16.96
C PHE A 305 0.63 -5.48 16.46
N TYR A 306 0.08 -4.26 16.49
CA TYR A 306 -1.25 -4.00 15.96
C TYR A 306 -1.31 -4.24 14.43
N LEU A 307 -0.31 -3.75 13.69
CA LEU A 307 -0.26 -3.94 12.24
C LEU A 307 -0.08 -5.40 11.84
N PHE A 308 0.65 -6.22 12.61
CA PHE A 308 0.72 -7.66 12.39
C PHE A 308 -0.63 -8.33 12.55
N TYR A 309 -1.37 -8.00 13.63
CA TYR A 309 -2.72 -8.50 13.81
C TYR A 309 -3.63 -8.15 12.63
N GLN A 310 -3.55 -6.91 12.16
CA GLN A 310 -4.31 -6.45 11.01
C GLN A 310 -3.89 -7.15 9.71
N ALA A 311 -2.58 -7.24 9.44
CA ALA A 311 -2.04 -7.80 8.22
C ALA A 311 -2.29 -9.31 8.10
N TYR A 312 -2.14 -10.06 9.19
CA TYR A 312 -2.26 -11.51 9.18
C TYR A 312 -3.70 -12.00 9.35
N TYR A 313 -4.47 -11.42 10.28
CA TYR A 313 -5.77 -11.95 10.66
C TYR A 313 -6.96 -11.20 10.05
N VAL A 314 -6.97 -9.86 10.14
CA VAL A 314 -8.17 -9.07 9.80
C VAL A 314 -8.25 -8.75 8.30
N GLN A 315 -7.20 -8.16 7.74
CA GLN A 315 -7.16 -7.68 6.36
C GLN A 315 -6.54 -8.68 5.39
N LYS A 316 -5.84 -9.70 5.92
CA LYS A 316 -5.16 -10.74 5.14
C LYS A 316 -4.36 -10.16 3.97
N TRP A 317 -3.35 -9.35 4.28
CA TRP A 317 -2.47 -8.77 3.26
C TRP A 317 -1.86 -9.84 2.36
N ASP A 318 -1.42 -9.44 1.17
CA ASP A 318 -0.69 -10.34 0.29
C ASP A 318 0.56 -10.90 0.95
N LYS A 319 0.85 -12.18 0.68
CA LYS A 319 1.98 -12.90 1.26
C LYS A 319 3.30 -12.16 1.06
N GLU A 320 3.51 -11.54 -0.11
CA GLU A 320 4.73 -10.77 -0.38
C GLU A 320 4.89 -9.55 0.53
N ILE A 321 3.81 -8.77 0.68
CA ILE A 321 3.82 -7.57 1.54
C ILE A 321 3.97 -7.98 3.01
N LYS A 322 3.34 -9.08 3.42
CA LYS A 322 3.51 -9.66 4.78
C LYS A 322 4.97 -10.00 5.06
N ILE A 323 5.62 -10.71 4.15
CA ILE A 323 7.03 -11.11 4.29
C ILE A 323 7.92 -9.85 4.36
N GLU A 324 7.76 -8.90 3.43
CA GLU A 324 8.52 -7.65 3.45
C GLU A 324 8.34 -6.89 4.75
N TYR A 325 7.10 -6.74 5.22
CA TYR A 325 6.80 -6.03 6.45
C TYR A 325 7.41 -6.73 7.67
N THR A 326 7.31 -8.06 7.73
CA THR A 326 7.91 -8.86 8.79
C THR A 326 9.41 -8.70 8.85
N VAL A 327 10.08 -8.77 7.69
CA VAL A 327 11.53 -8.55 7.60
C VAL A 327 11.93 -7.15 8.05
N VAL A 328 11.16 -6.12 7.67
CA VAL A 328 11.42 -4.74 8.13
C VAL A 328 11.38 -4.66 9.65
N VAL A 329 10.36 -5.21 10.30
CA VAL A 329 10.21 -5.15 11.75
C VAL A 329 11.28 -5.96 12.47
N ILE A 330 11.57 -7.18 12.00
CA ILE A 330 12.64 -8.02 12.59
C ILE A 330 14.00 -7.34 12.44
N SER A 331 14.28 -6.77 11.26
CA SER A 331 15.52 -6.05 11.01
C SER A 331 15.65 -4.81 11.90
N ASP A 332 14.56 -4.05 12.12
CA ASP A 332 14.55 -2.91 13.04
C ASP A 332 14.79 -3.31 14.49
N ILE A 333 14.14 -4.38 14.97
CA ILE A 333 14.35 -4.94 16.31
C ILE A 333 15.81 -5.38 16.46
N PHE A 334 16.33 -6.15 15.50
CA PHE A 334 17.70 -6.65 15.53
C PHE A 334 18.72 -5.51 15.53
N SER A 335 18.57 -4.53 14.64
CA SER A 335 19.44 -3.34 14.60
C SER A 335 19.37 -2.54 15.90
N THR A 336 18.19 -2.41 16.51
CA THR A 336 18.02 -1.72 17.79
C THR A 336 18.72 -2.48 18.91
N LEU A 337 18.49 -3.79 19.03
CA LEU A 337 19.15 -4.64 20.05
C LEU A 337 20.65 -4.65 19.88
N LEU A 338 21.14 -4.84 18.66
CA LEU A 338 22.57 -4.83 18.35
C LEU A 338 23.20 -3.48 18.72
N MET A 339 22.56 -2.37 18.40
CA MET A 339 23.05 -1.05 18.79
C MET A 339 23.08 -0.87 20.31
N GLN A 340 22.04 -1.31 21.04
CA GLN A 340 22.03 -1.24 22.50
C GLN A 340 23.13 -2.11 23.14
N LEU A 341 23.35 -3.32 22.62
CA LEU A 341 24.41 -4.22 23.07
C LEU A 341 25.79 -3.61 22.81
N ILE A 342 26.02 -3.01 21.64
CA ILE A 342 27.29 -2.35 21.33
C ILE A 342 27.54 -1.15 22.25
N VAL A 343 26.50 -0.37 22.58
CA VAL A 343 26.61 0.80 23.45
C VAL A 343 26.84 0.41 24.92
N HIS A 344 26.26 -0.68 25.41
CA HIS A 344 26.26 -1.04 26.83
C HIS A 344 27.19 -2.22 27.21
N GLY A 345 27.56 -3.11 26.29
CA GLY A 345 28.02 -4.45 26.66
C GLY A 345 29.31 -4.96 26.01
N VAL A 346 29.86 -4.32 24.99
CA VAL A 346 30.99 -4.92 24.23
C VAL A 346 32.33 -4.29 24.61
N LYS A 347 33.21 -5.08 25.25
CA LYS A 347 34.61 -4.71 25.55
C LYS A 347 35.51 -4.63 24.30
N ASN A 348 35.07 -5.19 23.16
CA ASN A 348 35.84 -5.18 21.93
C ASN A 348 35.82 -3.79 21.26
N LEU A 349 36.94 -3.07 21.37
CA LEU A 349 37.16 -1.75 20.78
C LEU A 349 36.91 -1.72 19.26
N THR A 350 37.15 -2.82 18.54
CA THR A 350 36.94 -2.87 17.08
C THR A 350 35.46 -2.78 16.74
N VAL A 351 34.61 -3.54 17.42
CA VAL A 351 33.15 -3.50 17.21
C VAL A 351 32.61 -2.10 17.52
N LEU A 352 33.11 -1.48 18.59
CA LEU A 352 32.69 -0.15 19.02
C LEU A 352 33.03 0.95 17.99
N LYS A 353 34.17 0.81 17.29
CA LYS A 353 34.61 1.72 16.24
C LYS A 353 33.72 1.66 14.99
N TYR A 354 33.18 0.49 14.65
CA TYR A 354 32.38 0.27 13.44
C TYR A 354 30.86 0.21 13.70
N ARG A 355 30.41 0.56 14.92
CA ARG A 355 29.01 0.47 15.34
C ARG A 355 28.00 1.15 14.43
N VAL A 356 28.37 2.25 13.77
CA VAL A 356 27.48 2.99 12.87
C VAL A 356 27.05 2.17 11.65
N TYR A 357 27.82 1.15 11.26
CA TYR A 357 27.45 0.24 10.18
C TYR A 357 26.37 -0.78 10.57
N ALA A 358 26.08 -0.96 11.86
CA ALA A 358 24.99 -1.83 12.30
C ALA A 358 23.63 -1.39 11.71
N PHE A 359 23.41 -0.07 11.59
CA PHE A 359 22.22 0.48 10.94
C PHE A 359 22.24 0.34 9.41
N GLN A 360 23.41 0.17 8.79
CA GLN A 360 23.48 -0.13 7.36
C GLN A 360 23.01 -1.55 7.06
N GLY A 361 23.11 -2.47 8.02
CA GLY A 361 22.47 -3.79 7.92
C GLY A 361 20.97 -3.68 7.66
N PHE A 362 20.27 -2.81 8.40
CA PHE A 362 18.84 -2.53 8.18
C PHE A 362 18.55 -1.97 6.78
N SER A 363 19.33 -0.98 6.34
CA SER A 363 19.26 -0.40 4.99
C SER A 363 19.44 -1.46 3.89
N LEU A 364 20.45 -2.32 4.04
CA LEU A 364 20.75 -3.42 3.11
C LEU A 364 19.60 -4.43 3.07
N SER A 365 19.10 -4.88 4.23
CA SER A 365 17.99 -5.84 4.29
C SER A 365 16.75 -5.29 3.60
N ILE A 366 16.35 -4.06 3.89
CA ILE A 366 15.15 -3.48 3.27
C ILE A 366 15.33 -3.32 1.76
N HIS A 367 16.49 -2.85 1.31
CA HIS A 367 16.78 -2.72 -0.11
C HIS A 367 16.76 -4.07 -0.83
N ALA A 368 17.29 -5.12 -0.21
CA ALA A 368 17.22 -6.48 -0.73
C ALA A 368 15.76 -6.90 -0.99
N PHE A 369 14.88 -6.76 0.00
CA PHE A 369 13.50 -7.24 -0.10
C PHE A 369 12.58 -6.31 -0.91
N CYS A 370 12.79 -5.00 -0.85
CA CYS A 370 11.91 -4.02 -1.49
C CYS A 370 12.31 -3.71 -2.94
N VAL A 371 13.60 -3.80 -3.27
CA VAL A 371 14.16 -3.43 -4.57
C VAL A 371 14.71 -4.64 -5.32
N ILE A 372 15.58 -5.44 -4.70
CA ILE A 372 16.27 -6.53 -5.39
C ILE A 372 15.33 -7.72 -5.65
N THR A 373 14.56 -8.16 -4.66
CA THR A 373 13.60 -9.27 -4.82
C THR A 373 12.63 -9.07 -5.99
N PRO A 374 11.93 -7.92 -6.16
CA PRO A 374 11.05 -7.74 -7.31
C PRO A 374 11.83 -7.69 -8.63
N LEU A 375 13.05 -7.17 -8.67
CA LEU A 375 13.90 -7.19 -9.87
C LEU A 375 14.29 -8.63 -10.26
N ILE A 376 14.67 -9.46 -9.29
CA ILE A 376 14.95 -10.89 -9.52
C ILE A 376 13.71 -11.59 -10.07
N LYS A 377 12.52 -11.31 -9.52
CA LYS A 377 11.26 -11.88 -10.04
C LYS A 377 10.98 -11.48 -11.49
N ILE A 378 11.22 -10.22 -11.84
CA ILE A 378 11.09 -9.73 -13.23
C ILE A 378 12.07 -10.46 -14.14
N TYR A 379 13.33 -10.60 -13.71
CA TYR A 379 14.35 -11.31 -14.44
C TYR A 379 13.98 -12.78 -14.66
N LEU A 380 13.63 -13.51 -13.60
CA LEU A 380 13.24 -14.93 -13.68
C LEU A 380 12.02 -15.15 -14.58
N ARG A 381 11.04 -14.24 -14.56
CA ARG A 381 9.88 -14.32 -15.47
C ARG A 381 10.23 -14.18 -16.95
N LYS A 382 11.34 -13.52 -17.28
CA LYS A 382 11.81 -13.43 -18.67
C LYS A 382 12.35 -14.77 -19.19
N TYR A 383 12.85 -15.62 -18.30
CA TYR A 383 13.44 -16.93 -18.66
C TYR A 383 12.49 -18.10 -18.43
N LYS A 384 11.53 -17.98 -17.51
CA LYS A 384 10.50 -18.99 -17.36
C LYS A 384 9.69 -19.02 -18.66
N LYS A 385 9.57 -20.20 -19.28
CA LYS A 385 8.66 -20.38 -20.42
C LYS A 385 7.32 -19.78 -20.01
N PRO A 386 6.69 -18.95 -20.85
CA PRO A 386 5.36 -18.45 -20.56
C PRO A 386 4.50 -19.67 -20.27
N GLU A 387 4.07 -19.81 -19.02
CA GLU A 387 3.04 -20.78 -18.69
C GLU A 387 1.87 -20.50 -19.62
N GLU A 388 1.20 -21.54 -20.11
CA GLU A 388 0.04 -21.39 -20.96
C GLU A 388 -0.95 -20.45 -20.27
N THR A 389 -0.96 -19.20 -20.72
CA THR A 389 -1.90 -18.21 -20.26
C THR A 389 -3.24 -18.69 -20.76
N LEU A 390 -4.19 -18.87 -19.84
CA LEU A 390 -5.58 -19.16 -20.18
C LEU A 390 -6.00 -18.24 -21.32
N THR A 391 -6.46 -18.85 -22.41
CA THR A 391 -7.04 -18.07 -23.50
C THR A 391 -8.21 -17.26 -22.96
N LYS A 392 -8.58 -16.18 -23.64
CA LYS A 392 -9.69 -15.32 -23.23
C LYS A 392 -10.96 -16.15 -23.02
N GLU A 393 -11.20 -17.07 -23.93
CA GLU A 393 -12.35 -17.97 -23.97
C GLU A 393 -12.31 -18.96 -22.80
N GLU A 394 -11.14 -19.53 -22.49
CA GLU A 394 -10.96 -20.40 -21.32
C GLU A 394 -11.14 -19.66 -20.00
N PHE A 395 -10.60 -18.45 -19.87
CA PHE A 395 -10.78 -17.64 -18.67
C PHE A 395 -12.26 -17.31 -18.47
N LEU A 396 -12.95 -16.90 -19.53
CA LEU A 396 -14.39 -16.64 -19.51
C LEU A 396 -15.19 -17.89 -19.13
N ALA A 397 -14.88 -19.04 -19.73
CA ALA A 397 -15.53 -20.31 -19.42
C ALA A 397 -15.28 -20.73 -17.96
N LYS A 398 -14.06 -20.53 -17.44
CA LYS A 398 -13.76 -20.77 -16.03
C LYS A 398 -14.45 -19.77 -15.11
N LEU A 399 -14.66 -18.53 -15.54
CA LEU A 399 -15.36 -17.50 -14.75
C LEU A 399 -16.84 -17.83 -14.51
N ASP A 400 -17.41 -18.73 -15.31
CA ASP A 400 -18.76 -19.26 -15.07
C ASP A 400 -18.80 -20.29 -13.93
N ASN A 401 -17.66 -20.91 -13.58
CA ASN A 401 -17.55 -21.79 -12.43
C ASN A 401 -17.61 -20.96 -11.13
N SER A 402 -18.57 -21.25 -10.25
CA SER A 402 -18.79 -20.50 -9.02
C SER A 402 -17.59 -20.47 -8.08
N THR A 403 -16.84 -21.58 -7.99
CA THR A 403 -15.63 -21.70 -7.16
C THR A 403 -14.50 -20.84 -7.73
N PHE A 404 -14.24 -20.94 -9.03
CA PHE A 404 -13.21 -20.11 -9.68
C PHE A 404 -13.58 -18.62 -9.63
N LYS A 405 -14.85 -18.29 -9.87
CA LYS A 405 -15.38 -16.92 -9.73
C LYS A 405 -15.18 -16.37 -8.31
N ALA A 406 -15.42 -17.18 -7.29
CA ALA A 406 -15.16 -16.80 -5.90
C ALA A 406 -13.68 -16.51 -5.64
N HIS A 407 -12.77 -17.33 -6.19
CA HIS A 407 -11.33 -17.08 -6.11
C HIS A 407 -10.91 -15.81 -6.85
N VAL A 408 -11.40 -15.59 -8.07
CA VAL A 408 -11.13 -14.35 -8.83
C VAL A 408 -11.66 -13.14 -8.07
N ARG A 409 -12.85 -13.24 -7.46
CA ARG A 409 -13.42 -12.18 -6.62
C ARG A 409 -12.57 -11.87 -5.40
N ASP A 410 -12.06 -12.89 -4.72
CA ASP A 410 -11.17 -12.74 -3.57
C ASP A 410 -9.86 -12.05 -3.98
N ILE A 411 -9.23 -12.52 -5.06
CA ILE A 411 -8.00 -11.94 -5.61
C ILE A 411 -8.22 -10.51 -6.07
N SER A 412 -9.31 -10.21 -6.78
CA SER A 412 -9.63 -8.85 -7.23
C SER A 412 -9.92 -7.91 -6.05
N THR A 413 -10.47 -8.44 -4.95
CA THR A 413 -10.64 -7.71 -3.68
C THR A 413 -9.29 -7.34 -3.07
N HIS A 414 -8.36 -8.30 -3.01
CA HIS A 414 -7.03 -8.11 -2.45
C HIS A 414 -6.13 -7.22 -3.31
N THR A 415 -6.30 -7.28 -4.64
CA THR A 415 -5.51 -6.50 -5.61
C THR A 415 -6.14 -5.15 -5.98
N PHE A 416 -7.22 -4.74 -5.30
CA PHE A 416 -7.90 -3.46 -5.53
C PHE A 416 -8.42 -3.27 -6.96
N CYS A 417 -8.84 -4.35 -7.63
CA CYS A 417 -9.35 -4.32 -9.01
C CYS A 417 -10.75 -4.95 -9.15
N ILE A 418 -11.47 -5.08 -8.04
CA ILE A 418 -12.78 -5.73 -7.96
C ILE A 418 -13.84 -5.06 -8.82
N GLU A 419 -13.72 -3.76 -9.06
CA GLU A 419 -14.59 -3.06 -10.00
C GLU A 419 -14.62 -3.68 -11.40
N ASN A 420 -13.49 -4.21 -11.90
CA ASN A 420 -13.45 -4.83 -13.23
C ASN A 420 -14.28 -6.10 -13.29
N LEU A 421 -14.22 -6.91 -12.22
CA LEU A 421 -15.04 -8.13 -12.11
C LEU A 421 -16.52 -7.78 -11.94
N LEU A 422 -16.84 -6.79 -11.10
CA LEU A 422 -18.21 -6.36 -10.87
C LEU A 422 -18.85 -5.78 -12.13
N PHE A 423 -18.11 -4.97 -12.90
CA PHE A 423 -18.55 -4.50 -14.20
C PHE A 423 -18.83 -5.65 -15.16
N PHE A 424 -17.92 -6.63 -15.23
CA PHE A 424 -18.10 -7.80 -16.08
C PHE A 424 -19.37 -8.60 -15.71
N GLU A 425 -19.63 -8.80 -14.41
CA GLU A 425 -20.85 -9.44 -13.94
C GLU A 425 -22.10 -8.63 -14.33
N ALA A 426 -22.11 -7.32 -14.09
CA ALA A 426 -23.23 -6.45 -14.45
C ALA A 426 -23.50 -6.45 -15.96
N HIS A 427 -22.45 -6.43 -16.79
CA HIS A 427 -22.57 -6.51 -18.24
C HIS A 427 -23.13 -7.87 -18.68
N LYS A 428 -22.68 -8.98 -18.08
CA LYS A 428 -23.23 -10.31 -18.36
C LYS A 428 -24.71 -10.41 -18.01
N ASP A 429 -25.11 -9.87 -16.88
CA ASP A 429 -26.52 -9.87 -16.43
C ASP A 429 -27.39 -9.03 -17.39
N LEU A 430 -26.91 -7.87 -17.83
CA LEU A 430 -27.57 -7.05 -18.86
C LEU A 430 -27.78 -7.83 -20.16
N MET A 431 -26.74 -8.51 -20.66
CA MET A 431 -26.88 -9.33 -21.89
C MET A 431 -27.94 -10.43 -21.72
N ASN A 432 -27.98 -11.09 -20.57
CA ASN A 432 -28.97 -12.13 -20.29
C ASN A 432 -30.40 -11.57 -20.27
N ILE A 433 -30.61 -10.37 -19.71
CA ILE A 433 -31.90 -9.68 -19.70
C ILE A 433 -32.36 -9.38 -21.12
N VAL A 434 -31.49 -8.81 -21.95
CA VAL A 434 -31.78 -8.50 -23.36
C VAL A 434 -32.18 -9.76 -24.12
N ILE A 435 -31.41 -10.83 -23.98
CA ILE A 435 -31.66 -12.08 -24.71
C ILE A 435 -32.96 -12.72 -24.26
N HIS A 436 -33.21 -12.80 -22.95
CA HIS A 436 -34.44 -13.38 -22.41
C HIS A 436 -35.69 -12.64 -22.91
N HIS A 437 -35.65 -11.30 -22.97
CA HIS A 437 -36.74 -10.49 -23.50
C HIS A 437 -37.07 -10.84 -24.96
N TYR A 438 -36.06 -10.94 -25.82
CA TYR A 438 -36.28 -11.27 -27.23
C TYR A 438 -36.64 -12.73 -27.45
N THR A 439 -36.11 -13.67 -26.67
CA THR A 439 -36.54 -15.08 -26.70
C THR A 439 -38.02 -15.18 -26.34
N LYS A 440 -38.46 -14.52 -25.25
CA LYS A 440 -39.87 -14.49 -24.84
C LYS A 440 -40.78 -13.87 -25.91
N LYS A 441 -40.34 -12.78 -26.53
CA LYS A 441 -41.08 -12.11 -27.62
C LYS A 441 -41.19 -13.01 -28.86
N ALA A 442 -40.15 -13.77 -29.18
CA ALA A 442 -40.18 -14.74 -30.28
C ALA A 442 -41.14 -15.92 -29.98
N SER A 443 -41.12 -16.46 -28.75
CA SER A 443 -42.04 -17.52 -28.34
C SER A 443 -43.51 -17.07 -28.37
N ALA A 444 -43.80 -15.81 -28.02
CA ALA A 444 -45.15 -15.26 -28.07
C ALA A 444 -45.71 -15.12 -29.49
N LEU A 445 -44.84 -15.05 -30.50
CA LEU A 445 -45.24 -14.92 -31.90
C LEU A 445 -45.58 -16.27 -32.56
N ASN A 446 -45.55 -17.39 -31.81
CA ASN A 446 -45.91 -18.74 -32.28
C ASN A 446 -45.21 -19.14 -33.60
N ILE A 447 -44.03 -18.57 -33.84
CA ILE A 447 -43.21 -19.01 -34.97
C ILE A 447 -42.52 -20.27 -34.48
N ASP A 448 -42.91 -21.40 -35.05
CA ASP A 448 -42.49 -22.78 -34.72
C ASP A 448 -41.02 -23.01 -35.10
N TYR A 449 -40.12 -22.21 -34.52
CA TYR A 449 -38.69 -22.40 -34.58
C TYR A 449 -38.31 -23.35 -33.44
N SER A 450 -38.09 -24.62 -33.78
CA SER A 450 -37.49 -25.66 -32.92
C SER A 450 -36.01 -25.39 -32.60
N ILE A 451 -35.67 -24.12 -32.31
CA ILE A 451 -34.34 -23.72 -31.89
C ILE A 451 -34.25 -24.04 -30.40
N HIS A 452 -33.58 -25.15 -30.08
CA HIS A 452 -33.18 -25.46 -28.71
C HIS A 452 -32.57 -24.21 -28.04
N PRO A 453 -33.00 -23.87 -26.81
CA PRO A 453 -32.45 -22.71 -26.13
C PRO A 453 -30.93 -22.90 -26.03
N PRO A 454 -30.13 -21.99 -26.62
CA PRO A 454 -28.69 -22.12 -26.57
C PRO A 454 -28.27 -22.11 -25.10
N ASN A 455 -27.53 -23.15 -24.70
CA ASN A 455 -26.88 -23.24 -23.39
C ASN A 455 -26.27 -21.89 -22.99
N SER A 456 -26.42 -21.55 -21.71
CA SER A 456 -26.25 -20.27 -21.00
C SER A 456 -24.96 -19.44 -21.21
N ASN A 457 -24.10 -19.78 -22.16
CA ASN A 457 -22.79 -19.15 -22.36
C ASN A 457 -22.76 -18.29 -23.63
N ILE A 458 -23.53 -17.21 -23.60
CA ILE A 458 -23.69 -16.28 -24.72
C ILE A 458 -22.52 -15.29 -24.80
N VAL A 459 -21.75 -15.14 -23.72
CA VAL A 459 -20.57 -14.26 -23.67
C VAL A 459 -19.32 -14.92 -24.26
N SER A 460 -19.20 -16.26 -24.25
CA SER A 460 -17.97 -16.95 -24.67
C SER A 460 -17.95 -17.40 -26.12
N LYS A 461 -19.11 -17.53 -26.77
CA LYS A 461 -19.19 -17.75 -28.22
C LYS A 461 -19.51 -16.42 -28.89
N ASN A 462 -18.50 -15.80 -29.50
CA ASN A 462 -18.63 -14.66 -30.43
C ASN A 462 -19.50 -14.96 -31.67
N ALA A 463 -20.31 -16.02 -31.66
CA ALA A 463 -21.38 -16.25 -32.61
C ALA A 463 -22.46 -15.19 -32.33
N LEU A 464 -22.24 -14.03 -32.95
CA LEU A 464 -23.12 -12.88 -33.13
C LEU A 464 -24.58 -13.29 -32.98
N ASN A 465 -25.10 -13.20 -31.75
CA ASN A 465 -26.52 -13.41 -31.54
C ASN A 465 -27.21 -12.30 -32.34
N ALA A 466 -27.91 -12.65 -33.42
CA ALA A 466 -28.51 -11.70 -34.35
C ALA A 466 -29.43 -10.70 -33.65
N ILE A 467 -29.92 -11.05 -32.46
CA ILE A 467 -30.67 -10.17 -31.56
C ILE A 467 -29.90 -8.89 -31.21
N LEU A 468 -28.58 -8.97 -31.02
CA LEU A 468 -27.74 -7.83 -30.61
C LEU A 468 -27.56 -6.78 -31.72
N TYR A 469 -27.94 -7.10 -32.97
CA TYR A 469 -27.89 -6.20 -34.12
C TYR A 469 -29.24 -5.57 -34.46
N LYS A 470 -30.29 -5.90 -33.71
CA LYS A 470 -31.60 -5.26 -33.87
C LYS A 470 -31.54 -3.80 -33.40
N PRO A 471 -32.45 -2.94 -33.90
CA PRO A 471 -32.63 -1.61 -33.34
C PRO A 471 -32.80 -1.67 -31.83
N PHE A 472 -32.14 -0.75 -31.12
CA PHE A 472 -32.16 -0.69 -29.67
C PHE A 472 -33.59 -0.45 -29.16
N ASP A 473 -34.02 -1.25 -28.19
CA ASP A 473 -35.32 -1.09 -27.55
C ASP A 473 -35.18 -0.14 -26.35
N PRO A 474 -35.87 1.01 -26.33
CA PRO A 474 -35.81 1.98 -25.23
C PRO A 474 -36.10 1.39 -23.85
N TYR A 475 -36.78 0.23 -23.79
CA TYR A 475 -36.97 -0.53 -22.55
C TYR A 475 -35.65 -0.76 -21.78
N PHE A 476 -34.54 -1.01 -22.48
CA PHE A 476 -33.26 -1.28 -21.84
C PHE A 476 -32.45 -0.04 -21.47
N LYS A 477 -32.86 1.16 -21.90
CA LYS A 477 -32.11 2.42 -21.70
C LYS A 477 -31.64 2.60 -20.25
N HIS A 478 -32.55 2.45 -19.29
CA HIS A 478 -32.26 2.62 -17.88
C HIS A 478 -31.19 1.64 -17.34
N HIS A 479 -31.11 0.42 -17.86
CA HIS A 479 -30.07 -0.54 -17.46
C HIS A 479 -28.69 -0.12 -17.97
N TYR A 480 -28.62 0.38 -19.21
CA TYR A 480 -27.38 0.90 -19.80
C TYR A 480 -26.88 2.13 -19.04
N GLU A 481 -27.78 3.09 -18.78
CA GLU A 481 -27.47 4.26 -17.95
C GLU A 481 -26.98 3.88 -16.55
N HIS A 482 -27.59 2.85 -15.94
CA HIS A 482 -27.17 2.38 -14.63
C HIS A 482 -25.73 1.85 -14.63
N ILE A 483 -25.39 0.97 -15.58
CA ILE A 483 -24.03 0.43 -15.71
C ILE A 483 -23.04 1.55 -16.04
N TYR A 484 -23.39 2.44 -16.96
CA TYR A 484 -22.57 3.58 -17.33
C TYR A 484 -22.23 4.45 -16.11
N ASN A 485 -23.25 4.84 -15.32
CA ASN A 485 -23.06 5.66 -14.13
C ASN A 485 -22.25 4.97 -13.03
N LEU A 486 -22.38 3.64 -12.89
CA LEU A 486 -21.69 2.88 -11.84
C LEU A 486 -20.24 2.53 -12.16
N TYR A 487 -19.92 2.28 -13.44
CA TYR A 487 -18.64 1.68 -13.82
C TYR A 487 -17.87 2.41 -14.93
N ILE A 488 -18.52 3.23 -15.76
CA ILE A 488 -17.88 3.84 -16.94
C ILE A 488 -17.56 5.32 -16.72
N LYS A 489 -18.57 6.08 -16.26
CA LYS A 489 -18.50 7.53 -16.11
C LYS A 489 -17.23 7.95 -15.38
N GLU A 490 -16.63 9.08 -15.78
CA GLU A 490 -15.32 9.53 -15.27
C GLU A 490 -15.27 9.57 -13.73
N ASP A 491 -16.39 10.00 -13.15
CA ASP A 491 -16.71 9.95 -11.74
C ASP A 491 -17.70 8.79 -11.50
N SER A 492 -17.27 7.53 -11.60
CA SER A 492 -18.06 6.32 -11.26
C SER A 492 -17.47 5.52 -10.07
N ILE A 493 -18.30 4.86 -9.22
CA ILE A 493 -17.85 4.20 -7.96
C ILE A 493 -16.95 3.04 -8.27
N GLY A 494 -17.38 2.24 -9.22
CA GLY A 494 -16.63 1.12 -9.76
C GLY A 494 -15.94 1.51 -11.06
N ARG A 495 -15.39 2.72 -11.22
CA ARG A 495 -14.78 3.10 -12.48
C ARG A 495 -13.77 2.05 -12.94
N VAL A 496 -14.08 1.39 -14.03
CA VAL A 496 -13.17 0.46 -14.67
C VAL A 496 -12.08 1.23 -15.39
N ASN A 497 -10.86 0.69 -15.37
CA ASN A 497 -9.72 1.34 -16.03
C ASN A 497 -9.74 1.02 -17.53
N VAL A 498 -10.32 1.93 -18.31
CA VAL A 498 -10.55 1.80 -19.75
C VAL A 498 -9.77 2.88 -20.49
N GLU A 499 -9.37 2.60 -21.74
CA GLU A 499 -8.71 3.59 -22.59
C GLU A 499 -9.61 4.83 -22.79
N SER A 500 -9.00 6.03 -22.75
CA SER A 500 -9.73 7.30 -22.87
C SER A 500 -10.48 7.45 -24.20
N SER A 501 -9.96 6.86 -25.28
CA SER A 501 -10.62 6.82 -26.60
C SER A 501 -11.96 6.05 -26.54
N THR A 502 -11.95 4.90 -25.86
CA THR A 502 -13.14 4.06 -25.66
C THR A 502 -14.14 4.73 -24.72
N LEU A 503 -13.67 5.37 -23.65
CA LEU A 503 -14.54 6.14 -22.76
C LEU A 503 -15.24 7.27 -23.52
N ARG A 504 -14.49 8.08 -24.28
CA ARG A 504 -15.06 9.20 -25.03
C ARG A 504 -16.11 8.74 -26.04
N MET A 505 -15.85 7.63 -26.74
CA MET A 505 -16.82 7.06 -27.67
C MET A 505 -18.14 6.65 -26.99
N ILE A 506 -18.06 6.09 -25.78
CA ILE A 506 -19.25 5.67 -25.02
C ILE A 506 -19.97 6.90 -24.47
N GLU A 507 -19.23 7.89 -23.97
CA GLU A 507 -19.79 9.17 -23.52
C GLU A 507 -20.54 9.88 -24.65
N GLU A 508 -19.93 9.98 -25.83
CA GLU A 508 -20.57 10.54 -27.04
C GLU A 508 -21.83 9.76 -27.43
N GLN A 509 -21.84 8.42 -27.32
CA GLN A 509 -23.03 7.61 -27.58
C GLN A 509 -24.14 7.84 -26.54
N MET A 510 -23.78 7.97 -25.25
CA MET A 510 -24.74 8.27 -24.17
C MET A 510 -25.36 9.66 -24.35
N GLU A 511 -24.54 10.68 -24.64
CA GLU A 511 -24.97 12.08 -24.78
C GLU A 511 -25.89 12.30 -25.97
N ASN A 512 -25.66 11.56 -27.07
CA ASN A 512 -26.48 11.63 -28.28
C ASN A 512 -27.69 10.68 -28.26
N ASP A 513 -27.98 10.03 -27.12
CA ASP A 513 -29.03 9.01 -27.01
C ASP A 513 -28.91 7.87 -28.06
N ASN A 514 -27.69 7.59 -28.53
CA ASN A 514 -27.40 6.61 -29.57
C ASN A 514 -27.01 5.25 -28.96
N TYR A 515 -27.97 4.59 -28.34
CA TYR A 515 -27.75 3.33 -27.65
C TYR A 515 -27.61 2.15 -28.61
N SER A 516 -26.72 1.23 -28.28
CA SER A 516 -26.55 -0.06 -28.97
C SER A 516 -26.35 -1.17 -27.96
N TYR A 517 -26.84 -2.38 -28.27
CA TYR A 517 -26.64 -3.52 -27.39
C TYR A 517 -25.15 -3.84 -27.15
N LEU A 518 -24.30 -3.46 -28.11
CA LEU A 518 -22.86 -3.69 -28.09
C LEU A 518 -22.05 -2.52 -27.52
N MET A 519 -22.68 -1.47 -27.00
CA MET A 519 -22.04 -0.25 -26.53
C MET A 519 -20.90 -0.47 -25.52
N PHE A 520 -21.04 -1.46 -24.63
CA PHE A 520 -20.02 -1.81 -23.63
C PHE A 520 -19.07 -2.95 -24.07
N MET A 521 -19.26 -3.52 -25.26
CA MET A 521 -18.38 -4.57 -25.78
C MET A 521 -16.92 -4.11 -25.93
N PRO A 522 -16.62 -2.85 -26.36
CA PRO A 522 -15.25 -2.33 -26.39
C PRO A 522 -14.63 -2.17 -25.01
N VAL A 523 -15.44 -1.97 -23.97
CA VAL A 523 -14.99 -1.79 -22.58
C VAL A 523 -14.48 -3.09 -21.97
N ASN A 524 -14.92 -4.24 -22.50
CA ASN A 524 -14.85 -5.53 -21.84
C ASN A 524 -13.42 -5.78 -21.30
N PRO A 525 -13.19 -5.57 -19.99
CA PRO A 525 -11.86 -5.24 -19.43
C PRO A 525 -10.91 -6.43 -19.44
N ILE A 526 -11.37 -7.59 -19.91
CA ILE A 526 -10.54 -8.76 -20.15
C ILE A 526 -9.38 -8.43 -21.10
N PHE A 527 -9.54 -7.45 -21.99
CA PHE A 527 -8.46 -6.94 -22.83
C PHE A 527 -7.29 -6.30 -22.04
N HIS A 528 -7.50 -5.84 -20.80
CA HIS A 528 -6.44 -5.33 -19.91
C HIS A 528 -6.20 -6.19 -18.65
N ILE A 529 -7.12 -7.09 -18.28
CA ILE A 529 -6.91 -8.08 -17.19
C ILE A 529 -5.86 -9.13 -17.57
N ASN A 530 -5.59 -9.31 -18.88
CA ASN A 530 -4.64 -10.28 -19.46
C ASN A 530 -3.20 -10.27 -18.91
N VAL A 531 -2.83 -9.35 -18.01
CA VAL A 531 -1.50 -9.35 -17.38
C VAL A 531 -1.55 -9.33 -15.83
N ILE A 532 -2.68 -8.98 -15.21
CA ILE A 532 -2.72 -8.67 -13.76
C ILE A 532 -3.21 -9.85 -12.91
N VAL A 533 -4.25 -10.56 -13.35
CA VAL A 533 -4.94 -11.55 -12.50
C VAL A 533 -4.38 -12.96 -12.70
N ILE A 534 -4.05 -13.35 -13.94
CA ILE A 534 -3.50 -14.69 -14.24
C ILE A 534 -2.11 -14.87 -13.62
N VAL A 535 -1.35 -13.79 -13.53
CA VAL A 535 -0.01 -13.76 -12.94
C VAL A 535 -0.04 -13.81 -11.40
N PHE A 536 -1.16 -13.45 -10.77
CA PHE A 536 -1.32 -13.48 -9.30
C PHE A 536 -1.88 -14.81 -8.80
N VAL A 537 -2.75 -15.47 -9.58
CA VAL A 537 -3.27 -16.82 -9.28
C VAL A 537 -2.15 -17.86 -9.36
N PHE A 538 -1.23 -17.75 -10.33
CA PHE A 538 -0.16 -18.73 -10.52
C PHE A 538 1.00 -18.61 -9.53
N VAL A 539 1.29 -17.41 -9.00
CA VAL A 539 2.31 -17.23 -7.94
C VAL A 539 1.87 -17.89 -6.63
N ILE A 540 0.56 -18.01 -6.38
CA ILE A 540 0.04 -18.69 -5.18
C ILE A 540 0.21 -20.22 -5.28
N VAL A 541 0.14 -20.80 -6.48
CA VAL A 541 0.33 -22.25 -6.70
C VAL A 541 1.82 -22.63 -6.65
N ILE A 542 2.72 -21.81 -7.21
CA ILE A 542 4.17 -22.10 -7.22
C ILE A 542 4.78 -21.97 -5.81
N VAL A 543 4.24 -21.09 -4.96
CA VAL A 543 4.73 -20.95 -3.59
C VAL A 543 4.36 -22.16 -2.70
N PHE A 544 3.40 -23.00 -3.12
CA PHE A 544 3.10 -24.27 -2.44
C PHE A 544 3.99 -25.43 -2.90
N GLU A 545 4.59 -25.39 -4.10
CA GLU A 545 5.56 -26.42 -4.53
C GLU A 545 7.00 -26.17 -4.03
N PHE A 546 7.33 -24.94 -3.66
CA PHE A 546 8.66 -24.60 -3.12
C PHE A 546 8.84 -24.89 -1.61
N GLU A 547 7.83 -25.44 -0.93
CA GLU A 547 7.96 -25.92 0.45
C GLU A 547 8.89 -27.14 0.59
N ASN A 548 9.33 -27.77 -0.50
CA ASN A 548 10.16 -28.99 -0.46
C ASN A 548 11.66 -28.81 -0.80
N ILE A 549 12.20 -27.59 -0.94
CA ILE A 549 13.60 -27.41 -1.40
C ILE A 549 14.54 -26.69 -0.41
N ASN A 550 14.10 -26.21 0.76
CA ASN A 550 14.98 -25.38 1.62
C ASN A 550 15.09 -25.81 3.09
N GLU A 551 15.17 -27.12 3.38
CA GLU A 551 15.62 -27.57 4.71
C GLU A 551 17.15 -27.50 4.90
N ILE A 552 17.96 -27.57 3.83
CA ILE A 552 19.42 -27.76 3.97
C ILE A 552 20.18 -26.44 4.23
N ILE A 553 19.74 -25.31 3.67
CA ILE A 553 20.45 -24.01 3.86
C ILE A 553 20.05 -23.31 5.17
N LEU A 554 18.85 -23.59 5.68
CA LEU A 554 18.42 -23.10 6.99
C LEU A 554 19.11 -23.87 8.13
N PHE A 555 19.47 -25.14 7.91
CA PHE A 555 20.10 -25.99 8.92
C PHE A 555 21.56 -25.65 9.20
N GLU A 556 22.35 -25.27 8.19
CA GLU A 556 23.74 -24.80 8.42
C GLU A 556 23.79 -23.45 9.14
N PHE A 557 22.85 -22.54 8.84
CA PHE A 557 22.79 -21.23 9.50
C PHE A 557 22.25 -21.33 10.95
N ILE A 558 21.39 -22.31 11.24
CA ILE A 558 20.92 -22.61 12.61
C ILE A 558 21.99 -23.36 13.40
N ASN A 559 22.78 -24.24 12.79
CA ASN A 559 23.84 -24.97 13.51
C ASN A 559 24.96 -24.04 14.01
N GLU A 560 25.34 -23.00 13.26
CA GLU A 560 26.26 -21.98 13.79
C GLU A 560 25.61 -21.15 14.92
N PHE A 561 24.28 -21.01 14.92
CA PHE A 561 23.52 -20.28 15.94
C PHE A 561 23.29 -21.09 17.23
N VAL A 562 23.25 -22.43 17.15
CA VAL A 562 23.13 -23.33 18.30
C VAL A 562 24.48 -23.47 19.02
N ILE A 563 25.60 -23.45 18.30
CA ILE A 563 26.94 -23.47 18.91
C ILE A 563 27.20 -22.20 19.73
N LEU A 564 26.64 -21.04 19.34
CA LEU A 564 26.73 -19.81 20.13
C LEU A 564 25.88 -19.83 21.42
N ASN A 565 24.81 -20.62 21.47
CA ASN A 565 23.97 -20.81 22.67
C ASN A 565 24.46 -21.93 23.60
N TYR A 566 25.49 -22.69 23.21
CA TYR A 566 26.11 -23.72 24.06
C TYR A 566 27.38 -23.22 24.79
N ILE A 567 27.81 -21.98 24.50
CA ILE A 567 28.99 -21.33 25.10
C ILE A 567 28.58 -20.18 26.07
N PHE A 568 27.29 -19.86 26.16
CA PHE A 568 26.67 -19.05 27.22
C PHE A 568 25.69 -19.91 28.01
#